data_AF-A0AAU0L216-F1
#
_entry.id   AF-A0AAU0L216-F1
#
_cell.length_a   1.000
_cell.length_b   1.000
_cell.length_c   1.000
_cell.angle_alpha   90.00
_cell.angle_beta   90.00
_cell.angle_gamma   90.00
#
_symmetry.space_group_name_H-M   'P 1'
#
loop_
_entity.id
_entity.type
_entity.pdbx_description
1 polymer ?
#
loop_
_entity_poly.entity_id
_entity_poly.type
_entity_poly.pdbx_seq_one_letter_code
_entity_poly.pdbx_strand_id
1 'polypeptide(L)'
;MSNISKHYAMNKALPEHKRNQVIQSWYEPALRTLSKILAVKEANLRKINRDIKNAAVSRDEFIDALLNDHRTLRHDHASEIITSLYRAGKIRFLGRFIQVNEQGGEV
;
A
#
# COMPACT_ATOMS: atom_id res chain seq x y z
N MET A 1 -26.84 -35.96 -22.39
CA MET A 1 -26.20 -35.09 -23.40
C MET A 1 -25.60 -33.90 -22.66
N SER A 2 -24.26 -33.84 -22.59
CA SER A 2 -23.52 -32.68 -22.09
C SER A 2 -23.79 -31.45 -22.97
N ASN A 3 -23.90 -30.27 -22.36
CA ASN A 3 -22.85 -29.25 -22.41
C ASN A 3 -23.43 -27.89 -21.98
N ILE A 4 -23.30 -27.54 -20.69
CA ILE A 4 -23.55 -26.17 -20.22
C ILE A 4 -22.25 -25.65 -19.62
N SER A 5 -21.57 -24.85 -20.44
CA SER A 5 -20.84 -23.63 -20.07
C SER A 5 -20.12 -23.63 -18.73
N LYS A 6 -18.96 -24.29 -18.66
CA LYS A 6 -17.95 -24.08 -17.61
C LYS A 6 -16.74 -23.30 -18.15
N HIS A 7 -17.01 -22.19 -18.82
CA HIS A 7 -15.99 -21.26 -19.28
C HIS A 7 -16.33 -19.83 -18.81
N TYR A 8 -16.36 -19.65 -17.49
CA TYR A 8 -16.00 -18.37 -16.90
C TYR A 8 -14.74 -18.61 -16.10
N ALA A 9 -13.67 -17.95 -16.54
CA ALA A 9 -12.35 -18.00 -15.94
C ALA A 9 -12.46 -17.94 -14.41
N MET A 10 -12.00 -19.01 -13.74
CA MET A 10 -11.66 -18.95 -12.33
C MET A 10 -10.49 -17.97 -12.17
N ASN A 11 -10.78 -16.67 -12.12
CA ASN A 11 -9.98 -15.74 -11.34
C ASN A 11 -10.14 -16.23 -9.91
N LYS A 12 -9.27 -17.17 -9.51
CA LYS A 12 -9.29 -17.79 -8.19
C LYS A 12 -8.85 -16.74 -7.19
N ALA A 13 -9.78 -15.86 -6.82
CA ALA A 13 -9.62 -14.98 -5.67
C ALA A 13 -9.12 -15.87 -4.53
N LEU A 14 -7.96 -15.50 -3.97
CA LEU A 14 -7.42 -16.23 -2.84
C LEU A 14 -8.50 -16.32 -1.76
N PRO A 15 -8.72 -17.50 -1.18
CA PRO A 15 -9.72 -17.64 -0.13
C PRO A 15 -9.41 -16.64 1.00
N GLU A 16 -10.44 -16.07 1.62
CA GLU A 16 -10.34 -14.89 2.50
C GLU A 16 -9.28 -15.04 3.60
N HIS A 17 -9.10 -16.25 4.15
CA HIS A 17 -8.05 -16.52 5.13
C HIS A 17 -6.63 -16.26 4.60
N LYS A 18 -6.34 -16.63 3.34
CA LYS A 18 -5.03 -16.36 2.71
C LYS A 18 -4.86 -14.88 2.41
N ARG A 19 -5.93 -14.20 2.02
CA ARG A 19 -5.93 -12.75 1.82
C ARG A 19 -5.60 -12.02 3.13
N ASN A 20 -6.25 -12.40 4.24
CA ASN A 20 -5.98 -11.81 5.55
C ASN A 20 -4.55 -12.10 6.03
N GLN A 21 -4.04 -13.32 5.82
CA GLN A 21 -2.65 -13.66 6.13
C GLN A 21 -1.66 -12.80 5.34
N VAL A 22 -1.90 -12.61 4.04
CA VAL A 22 -1.10 -11.71 3.21
C VAL A 22 -1.16 -10.30 3.79
N ILE A 23 -2.33 -9.72 3.99
CA ILE A 23 -2.46 -8.34 4.52
C ILE A 23 -1.69 -8.16 5.84
N GLN A 24 -1.77 -9.12 6.75
CA GLN A 24 -1.05 -9.09 8.04
C GLN A 24 0.47 -9.18 7.84
N SER A 25 0.96 -10.16 7.08
CA SER A 25 2.40 -10.30 6.80
C SER A 25 2.98 -9.10 6.04
N TRP A 26 2.13 -8.33 5.35
CA TRP A 26 2.52 -7.17 4.55
C TRP A 26 2.40 -5.83 5.27
N TYR A 27 1.92 -5.80 6.51
CA TYR A 27 1.74 -4.57 7.26
C TYR A 27 3.06 -3.82 7.52
N GLU A 28 4.04 -4.48 8.15
CA GLU A 28 5.34 -3.86 8.43
C GLU A 28 6.20 -3.62 7.18
N PRO A 29 6.30 -4.56 6.21
CA PRO A 29 7.02 -4.30 4.96
C PRO A 29 6.49 -3.07 4.23
N ALA A 30 5.16 -2.90 4.17
CA ALA A 30 4.56 -1.76 3.50
C ALA A 30 4.86 -0.42 4.20
N LEU A 31 4.88 -0.40 5.53
CA LEU A 31 5.29 0.78 6.28
C LEU A 31 6.75 1.14 6.04
N ARG A 32 7.65 0.15 5.97
CA ARG A 32 9.06 0.40 5.64
C ARG A 32 9.22 0.97 4.23
N THR A 33 8.52 0.41 3.25
CA THR A 33 8.53 0.93 1.87
C THR A 33 8.01 2.37 1.82
N LEU A 34 6.90 2.65 2.50
CA LEU A 34 6.34 4.00 2.59
C LEU A 34 7.33 4.99 3.20
N SER A 35 7.96 4.62 4.32
CA SER A 35 8.95 5.44 5.01
C SER A 35 10.16 5.76 4.13
N LYS A 36 10.68 4.77 3.37
CA LYS A 36 11.78 5.00 2.41
C LYS A 36 11.42 6.06 1.37
N ILE A 37 10.24 5.99 0.77
CA ILE A 37 9.81 6.93 -0.28
C ILE A 37 9.61 8.32 0.33
N LEU A 38 8.96 8.40 1.49
CA LEU A 38 8.72 9.67 2.17
C LEU A 38 10.03 10.33 2.60
N ALA A 39 11.02 9.60 3.10
CA ALA A 39 12.33 10.15 3.42
C ALA A 39 12.98 10.87 2.23
N VAL A 40 12.80 10.35 1.01
CA VAL A 40 13.27 11.02 -0.22
C VAL A 40 12.47 12.30 -0.49
N LYS A 41 11.13 12.27 -0.33
CA LYS A 41 10.28 13.46 -0.51
C LYS A 41 10.59 14.54 0.54
N GLU A 42 10.79 14.16 1.80
CA GLU A 42 11.20 15.04 2.91
C GLU A 42 12.56 15.68 2.62
N ALA A 43 13.54 14.90 2.17
CA ALA A 43 14.84 15.43 1.77
C ALA A 43 14.72 16.43 0.62
N ASN A 44 13.83 16.18 -0.35
CA ASN A 44 13.58 17.11 -1.46
C ASN A 44 12.89 18.40 -0.99
N LEU A 45 11.90 18.31 -0.08
CA LEU A 45 11.25 19.47 0.52
C LEU A 45 12.24 20.33 1.32
N ARG A 46 13.12 19.69 2.08
CA ARG A 46 14.20 20.37 2.83
C ARG A 46 15.14 21.13 1.90
N LYS A 47 15.50 20.56 0.74
CA LYS A 47 16.35 21.22 -0.26
C LYS A 47 15.73 22.50 -0.83
N ILE A 48 14.40 22.56 -0.94
CA ILE A 48 13.66 23.72 -1.45
C ILE A 48 13.05 24.59 -0.35
N ASN A 49 13.49 24.41 0.91
CA ASN A 49 13.03 25.13 2.09
C ASN A 49 11.50 25.11 2.30
N ARG A 50 10.88 23.94 2.04
CA ARG A 50 9.47 23.68 2.33
C ARG A 50 9.32 22.78 3.54
N ASP A 51 8.17 22.90 4.20
CA ASP A 51 7.84 22.09 5.38
C ASP A 51 7.76 20.60 5.03
N ILE A 52 8.56 19.78 5.73
CA ILE A 52 8.71 18.35 5.48
C ILE A 52 7.43 17.56 5.79
N LYS A 53 6.53 18.08 6.63
CA LYS A 53 5.25 17.44 6.95
C LYS A 53 4.30 17.42 5.75
N ASN A 54 4.59 18.21 4.72
CA ASN A 54 3.91 18.15 3.43
C ASN A 54 4.40 17.01 2.53
N ALA A 55 5.34 16.17 3.00
CA ALA A 55 5.77 15.00 2.25
C ALA A 55 4.58 14.07 2.00
N ALA A 56 4.34 13.78 0.73
CA ALA A 56 3.27 12.90 0.29
C ALA A 56 3.72 12.08 -0.90
N VAL A 57 3.25 10.84 -0.97
CA VAL A 57 3.47 9.92 -2.09
C VAL A 57 2.15 9.71 -2.82
N SER A 58 2.14 9.54 -4.15
CA SER A 58 0.90 9.16 -4.84
C SER A 58 0.54 7.70 -4.54
N ARG A 59 -0.74 7.35 -4.58
CA ARG A 59 -1.17 5.96 -4.42
C ARG A 59 -0.45 5.03 -5.41
N ASP A 60 -0.36 5.42 -6.68
CA ASP A 60 0.32 4.64 -7.72
C ASP A 60 1.83 4.49 -7.46
N GLU A 61 2.53 5.55 -7.05
CA GLU A 61 3.97 5.47 -6.71
C GLU A 61 4.18 4.54 -5.51
N PHE A 62 3.26 4.53 -4.55
CA PHE A 62 3.35 3.59 -3.43
C PHE A 62 3.06 2.14 -3.85
N ILE A 63 2.05 1.90 -4.70
CA ILE A 63 1.78 0.56 -5.23
C ILE A 63 2.96 0.04 -6.04
N ASP A 64 3.52 0.86 -6.93
CA ASP A 64 4.68 0.51 -7.75
C ASP A 64 5.89 0.17 -6.87
N ALA A 65 6.15 0.97 -5.84
CA ALA A 65 7.22 0.69 -4.89
C ALA A 65 7.01 -0.61 -4.10
N LEU A 66 5.77 -0.93 -3.71
CA LEU A 66 5.45 -2.20 -3.04
C LEU A 66 5.70 -3.40 -3.95
N LEU A 67 5.32 -3.28 -5.24
CA LEU A 67 5.55 -4.32 -6.25
C LEU A 67 7.04 -4.47 -6.58
N ASN A 68 7.80 -3.36 -6.60
CA ASN A 68 9.22 -3.34 -6.91
C ASN A 68 10.09 -3.87 -5.77
N ASP A 69 9.85 -3.43 -4.53
CA ASP A 69 10.57 -3.94 -3.33
C ASP A 69 10.25 -5.44 -3.15
N HIS A 70 9.07 -5.90 -3.62
CA HIS A 70 8.60 -7.26 -3.42
C HIS A 70 7.78 -7.86 -4.57
N ARG A 71 8.48 -8.59 -5.46
CA ARG A 71 7.90 -9.25 -6.66
C ARG A 71 6.79 -10.27 -6.40
N THR A 72 6.60 -10.73 -5.17
CA THR A 72 5.56 -11.70 -4.80
C THR A 72 4.20 -11.05 -4.52
N LEU A 73 4.16 -9.73 -4.36
CA LEU A 73 2.92 -9.01 -4.09
C LEU A 73 2.12 -8.85 -5.38
N ARG A 74 0.82 -9.14 -5.33
CA ARG A 74 -0.10 -8.89 -6.45
C ARG A 74 -0.72 -7.50 -6.28
N HIS A 75 -0.98 -6.82 -7.40
CA HIS A 75 -1.57 -5.49 -7.42
C HIS A 75 -2.87 -5.38 -6.59
N ASP A 76 -3.73 -6.39 -6.64
CA ASP A 76 -4.97 -6.42 -5.83
C ASP A 76 -4.69 -6.33 -4.33
N HIS A 77 -3.66 -7.04 -3.85
CA HIS A 77 -3.30 -7.05 -2.43
C HIS A 77 -2.67 -5.72 -2.00
N ALA A 78 -1.94 -5.04 -2.90
CA ALA A 78 -1.37 -3.73 -2.59
C ALA A 78 -2.45 -2.72 -2.19
N SER A 79 -3.58 -2.71 -2.91
CA SER A 79 -4.73 -1.85 -2.57
C SER A 79 -5.35 -2.20 -1.21
N GLU A 80 -5.44 -3.49 -0.87
CA GLU A 80 -5.96 -3.95 0.42
C GLU A 80 -5.01 -3.62 1.57
N ILE A 81 -3.70 -3.74 1.36
CA ILE A 81 -2.68 -3.35 2.35
C ILE A 81 -2.74 -1.85 2.62
N ILE A 82 -2.81 -1.01 1.58
CA ILE A 82 -2.97 0.45 1.74
C ILE A 82 -4.24 0.77 2.54
N THR A 83 -5.35 0.09 2.24
CA THR A 83 -6.60 0.25 2.99
C THR A 83 -6.45 -0.18 4.46
N SER A 84 -5.71 -1.25 4.72
CA SER A 84 -5.39 -1.71 6.08
C SER A 84 -4.58 -0.67 6.86
N LEU A 85 -3.55 -0.08 6.24
CA LEU A 85 -2.74 0.99 6.84
C LEU A 85 -3.58 2.23 7.18
N TYR A 86 -4.53 2.58 6.30
CA TYR A 86 -5.46 3.68 6.54
C TYR A 86 -6.38 3.39 7.72
N ARG A 87 -6.98 2.19 7.76
CA ARG A 87 -7.84 1.75 8.88
C ARG A 87 -7.09 1.70 10.21
N ALA A 88 -5.80 1.35 10.18
CA ALA A 88 -4.93 1.35 11.34
C ALA A 88 -4.44 2.77 11.74
N GLY A 89 -4.88 3.82 11.04
CA GLY A 89 -4.53 5.20 11.36
C GLY A 89 -3.08 5.58 11.10
N LYS A 90 -2.28 4.74 10.42
CA LYS A 90 -0.86 5.01 10.13
C LYS A 90 -0.68 5.95 8.94
N ILE A 91 -1.66 6.01 8.05
CA ILE A 91 -1.65 6.89 6.88
C ILE A 91 -2.95 7.66 6.75
N ARG A 92 -2.90 8.79 6.05
CA ARG A 92 -4.05 9.59 5.63
C ARG A 92 -4.03 9.83 4.12
N PHE A 93 -5.22 9.91 3.52
CA PHE A 93 -5.37 10.29 2.12
C PHE A 93 -5.53 11.80 1.98
N LEU A 94 -4.82 12.38 1.02
CA LEU A 94 -4.99 13.73 0.51
C LEU A 94 -5.37 13.63 -0.98
N GLY A 95 -6.65 13.38 -1.26
CA GLY A 95 -7.10 13.02 -2.61
C GLY A 95 -6.40 11.75 -3.11
N ARG A 96 -5.57 11.86 -4.16
CA ARG A 96 -4.78 10.75 -4.71
C ARG A 96 -3.45 10.49 -3.99
N PHE A 97 -3.09 11.35 -3.04
CA PHE A 97 -1.83 11.28 -2.32
C PHE A 97 -2.02 10.63 -0.95
N ILE A 98 -0.95 10.07 -0.43
CA ILE A 98 -0.84 9.37 0.84
C ILE A 98 0.24 10.08 1.66
N GLN A 99 -0.07 10.38 2.91
CA GLN A 99 0.89 10.85 3.90
C GLN A 99 0.89 9.92 5.11
N VAL A 100 2.01 9.87 5.83
CA VAL A 100 2.04 9.29 7.17
C VAL A 100 1.23 10.16 8.12
N ASN A 101 0.51 9.51 9.02
CA ASN A 101 -0.17 10.21 10.10
C ASN A 101 0.81 10.31 11.28
N GLU A 102 1.11 11.52 11.75
CA GLU A 102 2.00 11.74 12.92
C GLU A 102 1.49 11.03 14.19
N GLN A 103 0.17 10.75 14.27
CA GLN A 103 -0.46 10.00 15.38
C GLN A 103 -0.22 8.47 15.34
N GLY A 104 0.42 7.95 14.29
CA GLY A 104 0.68 6.52 14.13
C GLY A 104 2.00 6.05 14.74
N GLY A 105 2.77 6.93 15.38
CA GLY A 105 4.12 6.66 15.92
C GLY A 105 4.19 6.35 17.41
N GLU A 106 3.05 6.18 18.09
CA GLU A 106 3.00 5.83 19.51
C GLU A 106 2.52 4.39 19.69
N VAL A 107 3.48 3.47 19.83
CA VAL A 107 3.48 2.29 20.73
C VAL A 107 4.91 1.87 21.02
#